data_AF-A0A2Z1TP99-F1
#
_entry.id   AF-A0A2Z1TP99-F1
#
_cell.length_a   1.000
_cell.length_b   1.000
_cell.length_c   1.000
_cell.angle_alpha   90.00
_cell.angle_beta   90.00
_cell.angle_gamma   90.00
#
_symmetry.space_group_name_H-M   'P 1'
#
loop_
_entity.id
_entity.type
_entity.pdbx_description
1 polymer ?
#
loop_
_entity_poly.entity_id
_entity_poly.type
_entity_poly.pdbx_seq_one_letter_code
_entity_poly.pdbx_strand_id
1 'polypeptide(L)' 'LTHDIDEIKLINPDVISDPTLPQTEEHPCPKCAETEAVFFQSQTRRAEDEMRLYYVCKNRK' A
#
# COMPACT_ATOMS: atom_id res chain seq x y z
N LEU A 1 -1.02 -18.34 11.31
CA LEU A 1 0.04 -17.33 11.08
C LEU A 1 0.11 -16.99 9.58
N THR A 2 -1.05 -16.70 8.95
CA THR A 2 -1.19 -16.58 7.48
C THR A 2 -2.34 -15.64 7.12
N HIS A 3 -2.62 -14.62 7.93
CA HIS A 3 -3.67 -13.63 7.62
C HIS A 3 -3.15 -12.43 6.81
N ASP A 4 -1.83 -12.20 6.78
CA ASP A 4 -1.23 -11.02 6.14
C ASP A 4 -1.25 -11.05 4.59
N ILE A 5 -1.32 -12.24 3.98
CA ILE A 5 -1.26 -12.40 2.51
C ILE A 5 -2.62 -12.08 1.85
N ASP A 6 -3.73 -12.28 2.55
CA ASP A 6 -5.05 -12.14 1.95
C ASP A 6 -5.52 -10.68 1.86
N GLU A 7 -5.08 -9.79 2.77
CA GLU A 7 -5.43 -8.37 2.72
C GLU A 7 -4.73 -7.65 1.56
N ILE A 8 -3.45 -7.96 1.28
CA ILE A 8 -2.72 -7.35 0.15
C ILE A 8 -3.40 -7.71 -1.19
N LYS A 9 -3.94 -8.93 -1.31
CA LYS A 9 -4.69 -9.35 -2.51
C LYS A 9 -5.99 -8.59 -2.71
N LEU A 10 -6.55 -8.01 -1.65
CA LEU A 10 -7.79 -7.24 -1.70
C LEU A 10 -7.53 -5.76 -2.08
N ILE A 11 -6.27 -5.32 -2.07
CA ILE A 11 -5.92 -3.95 -2.46
C ILE A 11 -6.11 -3.80 -3.97
N ASN A 12 -6.95 -2.85 -4.36
CA ASN A 12 -7.09 -2.47 -5.76
C ASN A 12 -5.82 -1.74 -6.23
N PRO A 13 -5.08 -2.22 -7.25
CA PRO A 13 -3.90 -1.54 -7.75
C PRO A 13 -4.17 -0.14 -8.35
N ASP A 14 -5.41 0.18 -8.71
CA ASP A 14 -5.79 1.49 -9.27
C ASP A 14 -5.78 2.63 -8.22
N VAL A 15 -5.59 2.32 -6.94
CA VAL A 15 -5.45 3.32 -5.86
C VAL A 15 -4.33 4.32 -6.12
N ILE A 16 -3.31 3.94 -6.90
CA ILE A 16 -2.22 4.84 -7.30
C ILE A 16 -2.69 6.06 -8.12
N SER A 17 -3.88 5.97 -8.71
CA SER A 17 -4.47 7.05 -9.52
C SER A 17 -5.38 7.98 -8.71
N ASP A 18 -5.65 7.66 -7.43
CA ASP A 18 -6.48 8.49 -6.57
C ASP A 18 -5.68 9.69 -6.05
N PRO A 19 -6.02 10.93 -6.46
CA PRO A 19 -5.28 12.12 -6.04
C PRO A 19 -5.53 12.51 -4.57
N THR A 20 -6.50 11.87 -3.90
CA THR A 20 -6.83 12.14 -2.50
C THR A 20 -5.98 11.32 -1.54
N LEU A 21 -5.31 10.27 -2.02
CA LEU A 21 -4.43 9.45 -1.21
C LEU A 21 -3.04 10.07 -1.07
N PRO A 22 -2.42 9.97 0.13
CA PRO A 22 -1.09 10.52 0.35
C PRO A 22 -0.02 9.71 -0.39
N GLN A 23 1.02 10.43 -0.82
CA GLN A 23 2.12 9.90 -1.61
C GLN A 23 3.44 10.10 -0.86
N THR A 24 4.42 9.24 -1.11
CA THR A 24 5.76 9.31 -0.50
C THR A 24 6.83 8.88 -1.50
N GLU A 25 8.06 9.33 -1.24
CA GLU A 25 9.30 8.93 -1.92
C GLU A 25 10.34 8.38 -0.93
N GLU A 26 9.95 8.12 0.33
CA GLU A 26 10.89 7.72 1.39
C GLU A 26 11.34 6.26 1.30
N HIS A 27 10.56 5.41 0.63
CA HIS A 27 10.76 3.97 0.61
C HIS A 27 10.92 3.42 -0.81
N PRO A 28 12.11 2.94 -1.21
CA PRO A 28 12.32 2.36 -2.53
C PRO A 28 11.57 1.03 -2.68
N CYS A 29 10.91 0.84 -3.81
CA CYS A 29 10.19 -0.38 -4.13
C CYS A 29 11.17 -1.57 -4.23
N PRO A 30 10.93 -2.69 -3.53
CA PRO A 30 11.83 -3.85 -3.57
C PRO A 30 11.87 -4.57 -4.93
N LYS A 31 10.94 -4.26 -5.85
CA LYS A 31 10.87 -4.87 -7.20
C LYS A 31 11.54 -4.02 -8.28
N CYS A 32 11.32 -2.71 -8.28
CA CYS A 32 11.77 -1.82 -9.35
C CYS A 32 12.70 -0.69 -8.89
N ALA A 33 12.97 -0.59 -7.58
CA ALA A 33 13.77 0.46 -6.93
C ALA A 33 13.22 1.90 -7.04
N GLU A 34 12.07 2.11 -7.69
CA GLU A 34 11.38 3.41 -7.72
C GLU A 34 10.90 3.79 -6.32
N THR A 35 11.00 5.07 -5.97
CA THR A 35 10.65 5.57 -4.63
C THR A 35 9.20 6.01 -4.53
N GLU A 36 8.57 6.36 -5.64
CA GLU A 36 7.18 6.82 -5.66
C GLU A 36 6.20 5.72 -5.25
N ALA A 37 5.49 5.94 -4.14
CA ALA A 37 4.44 5.08 -3.65
C ALA A 37 3.25 5.87 -3.10
N VAL A 38 2.05 5.29 -3.18
CA VAL A 38 0.86 5.70 -2.44
C VAL A 38 0.75 4.86 -1.19
N PHE A 39 0.32 5.44 -0.07
CA PHE A 39 0.12 4.69 1.16
C PHE A 39 -1.23 4.97 1.84
N PHE A 40 -1.75 3.97 2.55
CA PHE A 40 -3.03 4.05 3.27
C PHE A 40 -3.14 2.99 4.36
N GLN A 41 -4.07 3.17 5.30
CA GLN A 41 -4.44 2.15 6.29
C GLN A 41 -5.60 1.30 5.76
N SER A 42 -5.61 0.00 6.06
CA SER A 42 -6.76 -0.85 5.71
C SER A 42 -8.02 -0.41 6.46
N GLN A 43 -9.18 -0.61 5.85
CA GLN A 43 -10.48 -0.31 6.47
C GLN A 43 -10.94 -1.39 7.47
N THR A 44 -10.13 -2.44 7.69
CA THR A 44 -10.43 -3.49 8.66
C THR A 44 -10.41 -2.93 10.08
N ARG A 45 -11.56 -3.04 10.78
CA ARG A 45 -11.77 -2.51 12.15
C ARG A 45 -11.06 -3.30 13.26
N ARG A 46 -10.00 -4.03 12.93
CA ARG A 46 -9.20 -4.76 13.93
C ARG A 46 -8.15 -3.78 14.45
N ALA A 47 -8.10 -3.59 15.76
CA ALA A 47 -7.16 -2.64 16.38
C ALA A 47 -5.68 -2.92 16.04
N GLU A 48 -5.32 -4.16 15.71
CA GLU A 48 -3.99 -4.54 15.25
C GLU A 48 -3.68 -4.03 13.82
N ASP A 49 -4.70 -3.92 12.96
CA ASP A 49 -4.58 -3.47 11.57
C ASP A 49 -4.67 -1.94 11.43
N GLU A 50 -5.21 -1.24 12.44
CA GLU A 50 -5.26 0.23 12.51
C GLU A 50 -3.86 0.88 12.52
N MET A 51 -2.82 0.14 12.91
CA MET A 51 -1.44 0.65 12.96
C MET A 51 -0.62 0.30 11.71
N ARG A 52 -1.20 -0.41 10.73
CA ARG A 52 -0.47 -0.89 9.55
C ARG A 52 -0.68 0.06 8.37
N LEU A 53 0.42 0.51 7.77
CA LEU A 53 0.40 1.24 6.51
C LEU A 53 0.73 0.30 5.36
N TYR A 54 -0.12 0.33 4.34
CA TYR A 54 0.07 -0.37 3.08
C TYR A 54 0.68 0.59 2.07
N TYR A 55 1.69 0.14 1.35
CA TYR A 55 2.38 0.91 0.32
C TYR A 55 2.17 0.26 -1.05
N VAL A 56 1.76 1.06 -2.02
CA VAL A 56 1.56 0.61 -3.41
C VAL A 56 2.47 1.45 -4.31
N CYS A 57 3.42 0.77 -4.96
CA CYS A 57 4.33 1.41 -5.90
C CYS A 57 3.55 1.96 -7.10
N LYS A 58 3.85 3.20 -7.51
CA LYS A 58 3.21 3.81 -8.68
C LYS A 58 3.72 3.24 -10.01
N ASN A 59 4.88 2.59 -9.99
CA ASN A 59 5.45 2.00 -11.20
C ASN A 59 4.69 0.71 -11.57
N ARG A 60 3.95 0.75 -12.68
CA ARG A 60 3.17 -0.38 -13.21
C ARG A 60 3.98 -1.32 -14.13
N LYS A 61 5.30 -1.14 -14.21
CA LYS A 61 6.18 -1.94 -15.07
C LYS A 61 6.50 -3.32 -14.51
#